data_AF-A0A2V6ETQ0-F1
#
_entry.id   AF-A0A2V6ETQ0-F1
#
_cell.length_a   1.000
_cell.length_b   1.000
_cell.length_c   1.000
_cell.angle_alpha   90.00
_cell.angle_beta   90.00
_cell.angle_gamma   90.00
#
_symmetry.space_group_name_H-M   'P 1'
#
loop_
_entity.id
_entity.type
_entity.pdbx_description
1 polymer ?
#
loop_
_entity_poly.entity_id
_entity_poly.type
_entity_poly.pdbx_seq_one_letter_code
_entity_poly.pdbx_strand_id
1 'polypeptide(L)'
;MGREWLDYESSLFSYGIEVDLKDPSKYAFYLRQGGLGLPDRDYYLKPEFEKQKAAYQTYVTTLLKLVAWPEAVARAKDVVDFETRVAEASWTKAEQRNLDAIYNPMTVDELAKFAPGFNWKGFLGTAKMDNLTRVIIAEKSAFPKLADIYAKTPLETIRAWHAFHIADNAAPYLSKAFTAAYFDLHGKTLSGQKEQQARWKRAITTVSGGDFGVGDRFGTFGTMGFGVGQLYSAKYFPAEAKAKIQALVTNLMAAYRSRIQKLDWMDDNTKEQALQKLDTYTIKVGYPDHTRDYSKLVVRKDD
;
A
#
# COMPACT_ATOMS: atom_id res chain seq x y z
N MET A 1 -3.34 13.06 8.84
CA MET A 1 -2.39 11.96 8.59
C MET A 1 -2.89 10.60 9.10
N GLY A 2 -3.33 10.44 10.35
CA GLY A 2 -3.70 9.11 10.87
C GLY A 2 -4.97 8.48 10.31
N ARG A 3 -5.69 9.11 9.37
CA ARG A 3 -6.95 8.59 8.80
C ARG A 3 -6.78 7.95 7.41
N GLU A 4 -5.58 7.58 6.99
CA GLU A 4 -5.33 7.03 5.63
C GLU A 4 -6.13 5.77 5.28
N TRP A 5 -6.55 4.98 6.27
CA TRP A 5 -7.43 3.81 6.09
C TRP A 5 -8.93 4.10 6.33
N LEU A 6 -9.28 5.34 6.70
CA LEU A 6 -10.61 5.77 7.12
C LEU A 6 -11.21 6.86 6.22
N ASP A 7 -10.39 7.46 5.36
CA ASP A 7 -10.71 8.66 4.57
C ASP A 7 -9.74 8.79 3.38
N TYR A 8 -9.92 9.83 2.56
CA TYR A 8 -9.02 10.15 1.44
C TYR A 8 -7.66 10.77 1.86
N GLU A 9 -7.33 10.80 3.16
CA GLU A 9 -6.07 11.35 3.65
C GLU A 9 -4.85 10.49 3.26
N SER A 10 -3.70 11.13 3.04
CA SER A 10 -2.39 10.45 3.04
C SER A 10 -1.66 10.66 4.37
N SER A 11 -0.70 9.78 4.66
CA SER A 11 0.23 9.92 5.78
C SER A 11 1.70 9.94 5.34
N LEU A 12 2.54 10.65 6.10
CA LEU A 12 4.00 10.54 6.03
C LEU A 12 4.52 9.24 6.66
N PHE A 13 3.76 8.68 7.60
CA PHE A 13 4.00 7.41 8.26
C PHE A 13 2.79 6.53 8.02
N SER A 14 2.89 5.62 7.06
CA SER A 14 1.80 4.67 6.78
C SER A 14 1.77 3.60 7.85
N TYR A 15 0.60 2.99 8.07
CA TYR A 15 0.42 1.91 9.03
C TYR A 15 -0.30 0.71 8.46
N GLY A 16 -0.09 -0.45 9.09
CA GLY A 16 -0.76 -1.69 8.75
C GLY A 16 -0.90 -2.59 9.98
N ILE A 17 -1.97 -3.38 10.02
CA ILE A 17 -2.09 -4.49 10.97
C ILE A 17 -1.80 -5.76 10.21
N GLU A 18 -0.66 -6.37 10.52
CA GLU A 18 -0.12 -7.54 9.84
C GLU A 18 0.21 -8.63 10.87
N VAL A 19 0.48 -9.85 10.41
CA VAL A 19 0.96 -10.93 11.28
C VAL A 19 2.36 -10.59 11.80
N ASP A 20 2.63 -10.77 13.09
CA ASP A 20 3.95 -10.47 13.67
C ASP A 20 5.02 -11.43 13.11
N LEU A 21 6.02 -10.89 12.42
CA LEU A 21 7.09 -11.64 11.75
C LEU A 21 7.89 -12.58 12.67
N LYS A 22 7.89 -12.37 14.00
CA LYS A 22 8.55 -13.25 14.98
C LYS A 22 7.55 -14.02 15.87
N ASP A 23 6.26 -13.75 15.76
CA ASP A 23 5.19 -14.51 16.44
C ASP A 23 3.93 -14.60 15.55
N PRO A 24 3.87 -15.58 14.63
CA PRO A 24 2.79 -15.68 13.67
C PRO A 24 1.42 -16.05 14.27
N SER A 25 1.34 -16.27 15.59
CA SER A 25 0.07 -16.44 16.31
C SER A 25 -0.64 -15.12 16.62
N LYS A 26 0.02 -13.97 16.39
CA LYS A 26 -0.47 -12.64 16.77
C LYS A 26 -0.45 -11.67 15.59
N TYR A 27 -1.34 -10.68 15.66
CA TYR A 27 -1.23 -9.47 14.86
C TYR A 27 -0.33 -8.45 15.58
N ALA A 28 0.40 -7.66 14.80
CA ALA A 28 1.14 -6.50 15.26
C ALA A 28 0.86 -5.28 14.38
N PHE A 29 1.01 -4.10 14.98
CA PHE A 29 0.87 -2.83 14.29
C PHE A 29 2.23 -2.39 13.74
N TYR A 30 2.32 -2.32 12.42
CA TYR A 30 3.50 -1.87 11.69
C TYR A 30 3.35 -0.40 11.32
N LEU A 31 4.41 0.37 11.51
CA LEU A 31 4.59 1.69 10.93
C LEU A 31 5.67 1.61 9.84
N ARG A 32 5.36 2.18 8.68
CA ARG A 32 6.20 2.20 7.47
C ARG A 32 6.37 3.63 6.98
N GLN A 33 7.43 3.91 6.23
CA GLN A 33 7.57 5.19 5.55
C GLN A 33 6.44 5.40 4.52
N GLY A 34 6.00 6.64 4.34
CA GLY A 34 4.97 7.02 3.38
C GLY A 34 5.27 8.41 2.79
N GLY A 35 4.22 9.16 2.48
CA GLY A 35 4.35 10.59 2.19
C GLY A 35 4.60 10.97 0.72
N LEU A 36 4.72 10.01 -0.20
CA LEU A 36 5.04 10.25 -1.62
C LEU A 36 3.82 9.99 -2.53
N GLY A 37 3.58 10.85 -3.52
CA GLY A 37 2.56 10.62 -4.56
C GLY A 37 3.06 9.94 -5.84
N LEU A 38 4.38 9.81 -6.05
CA LEU A 38 4.98 9.03 -7.15
C LEU A 38 5.35 7.60 -6.69
N PRO A 39 5.48 6.62 -7.63
CA PRO A 39 5.55 5.18 -7.30
C PRO A 39 6.80 4.69 -6.55
N ASP A 40 7.82 5.54 -6.41
CA ASP A 40 9.07 5.25 -5.70
C ASP A 40 9.81 6.56 -5.35
N ARG A 41 10.68 6.52 -4.34
CA ARG A 41 11.62 7.61 -4.04
C ARG A 41 12.48 7.97 -5.26
N ASP A 42 12.87 7.00 -6.07
CA ASP A 42 13.74 7.19 -7.22
C ASP A 42 13.14 8.14 -8.27
N TYR A 43 11.80 8.24 -8.37
CA TYR A 43 11.12 9.20 -9.26
C TYR A 43 11.38 10.67 -8.88
N TYR A 44 11.80 10.94 -7.64
CA TYR A 44 12.15 12.29 -7.20
C TYR A 44 13.64 12.60 -7.35
N LEU A 45 14.49 11.57 -7.46
CA LEU A 45 15.93 11.66 -7.19
C LEU A 45 16.81 11.32 -8.39
N LYS A 46 16.32 10.53 -9.35
CA LYS A 46 17.12 10.09 -10.50
C LYS A 46 16.80 10.88 -11.78
N PRO A 47 17.81 11.28 -12.59
CA PRO A 47 17.60 12.09 -13.78
C PRO A 47 16.65 11.47 -14.82
N GLU A 48 16.61 10.14 -14.95
CA GLU A 48 15.73 9.47 -15.92
C GLU A 48 14.22 9.67 -15.64
N PHE A 49 13.86 10.12 -14.43
CA PHE A 49 12.47 10.41 -14.05
C PHE A 49 12.12 11.90 -13.99
N GLU A 50 13.00 12.82 -14.41
CA GLU A 50 12.74 14.27 -14.40
C GLU A 50 11.43 14.65 -15.11
N LYS A 51 11.13 14.01 -16.24
CA LYS A 51 9.89 14.24 -17.00
C LYS A 51 8.64 13.85 -16.20
N GLN A 52 8.70 12.73 -15.49
CA GLN A 52 7.63 12.22 -14.64
C GLN A 52 7.46 13.10 -13.40
N LYS A 53 8.55 13.59 -12.80
CA LYS A 53 8.53 14.57 -11.69
C LYS A 53 7.93 15.91 -12.11
N ALA A 54 8.27 16.41 -13.30
CA ALA A 54 7.70 17.64 -13.84
C ALA A 54 6.20 17.50 -14.19
N ALA A 55 5.80 16.35 -14.76
CA ALA A 55 4.40 16.02 -15.00
C ALA A 55 3.62 15.90 -13.67
N TYR A 56 4.24 15.33 -12.63
CA TYR A 56 3.67 15.27 -11.29
C TYR A 56 3.44 16.67 -10.70
N GLN A 57 4.41 17.58 -10.75
CA GLN A 57 4.21 18.97 -10.30
C GLN A 57 3.08 19.68 -11.07
N THR A 58 2.93 19.39 -12.36
CA THR A 58 1.82 19.90 -13.19
C THR A 58 0.48 19.32 -12.74
N TYR A 59 0.45 18.04 -12.37
CA TYR A 59 -0.72 17.36 -11.81
C TYR A 59 -1.11 17.90 -10.43
N VAL A 60 -0.15 18.07 -9.51
CA VAL A 60 -0.36 18.72 -8.20
C VAL A 60 -0.96 20.12 -8.40
N THR A 61 -0.39 20.93 -9.29
CA THR A 61 -0.91 22.25 -9.65
C THR A 61 -2.36 22.18 -10.16
N THR A 62 -2.67 21.17 -10.99
CA THR A 62 -4.00 20.98 -11.58
C THR A 62 -5.03 20.64 -10.50
N LEU A 63 -4.74 19.69 -9.61
CA LEU A 63 -5.66 19.32 -8.54
C LEU A 63 -5.87 20.45 -7.53
N LEU A 64 -4.80 21.13 -7.12
CA LEU A 64 -4.90 22.28 -6.22
C LEU A 64 -5.79 23.39 -6.83
N LYS A 65 -5.70 23.64 -8.15
CA LYS A 65 -6.63 24.54 -8.84
C LYS A 65 -8.07 24.03 -8.86
N LEU A 66 -8.29 22.73 -9.09
CA LEU A 66 -9.64 22.13 -9.14
C LEU A 66 -10.36 22.17 -7.78
N VAL A 67 -9.64 22.14 -6.66
CA VAL A 67 -10.18 22.36 -5.31
C VAL A 67 -10.10 23.82 -4.84
N ALA A 68 -9.80 24.75 -5.75
CA ALA A 68 -9.68 26.19 -5.49
C ALA A 68 -8.68 26.58 -4.37
N TRP A 69 -7.60 25.81 -4.21
CA TRP A 69 -6.56 26.08 -3.22
C TRP A 69 -5.76 27.34 -3.60
N PRO A 70 -5.48 28.27 -2.66
CA PRO A 70 -4.74 29.49 -2.94
C PRO A 70 -3.30 29.20 -3.39
N GLU A 71 -2.77 30.08 -4.23
CA GLU A 71 -1.37 30.04 -4.71
C GLU A 71 -0.95 28.69 -5.35
N ALA A 72 -1.90 27.94 -5.93
CA ALA A 72 -1.74 26.55 -6.36
C ALA A 72 -0.45 26.21 -7.13
N VAL A 73 0.10 27.13 -7.93
CA VAL A 73 1.38 26.93 -8.66
C VAL A 73 2.58 26.93 -7.71
N ALA A 74 2.65 27.90 -6.79
CA ALA A 74 3.71 27.96 -5.78
C ALA A 74 3.57 26.79 -4.80
N ARG A 75 2.36 26.52 -4.32
CA ARG A 75 2.07 25.41 -3.41
C ARG A 75 2.36 24.04 -4.01
N ALA A 76 2.15 23.85 -5.31
CA ALA A 76 2.56 22.62 -5.99
C ALA A 76 4.09 22.44 -6.01
N LYS A 77 4.87 23.53 -6.13
CA LYS A 77 6.32 23.45 -5.98
C LYS A 77 6.70 23.09 -4.53
N ASP A 78 6.13 23.77 -3.54
CA ASP A 78 6.39 23.48 -2.11
C ASP A 78 6.12 22.00 -1.77
N VAL A 79 5.02 21.45 -2.30
CA VAL A 79 4.62 20.04 -2.15
C VAL A 79 5.66 19.09 -2.76
N VAL A 80 6.08 19.32 -4.00
CA VAL A 80 7.08 18.47 -4.66
C VAL A 80 8.48 18.60 -4.04
N ASP A 81 8.85 19.78 -3.54
CA ASP A 81 10.08 20.00 -2.78
C ASP A 81 10.04 19.29 -1.41
N PHE A 82 8.88 19.28 -0.73
CA PHE A 82 8.66 18.53 0.51
C PHE A 82 8.77 17.02 0.26
N GLU A 83 8.04 16.49 -0.72
CA GLU A 83 8.11 15.07 -1.08
C GLU A 83 9.51 14.64 -1.56
N THR A 84 10.27 15.53 -2.20
CA THR A 84 11.67 15.25 -2.56
C THR A 84 12.53 15.02 -1.31
N ARG A 85 12.40 15.87 -0.27
CA ARG A 85 13.11 15.67 1.02
C ARG A 85 12.67 14.37 1.72
N VAL A 86 11.39 14.02 1.64
CA VAL A 86 10.85 12.74 2.13
C VAL A 86 11.48 11.56 1.37
N ALA A 87 11.60 11.66 0.04
CA ALA A 87 12.24 10.65 -0.80
C ALA A 87 13.74 10.49 -0.48
N GLU A 88 14.47 11.58 -0.25
CA GLU A 88 15.87 11.56 0.18
C GLU A 88 16.06 10.78 1.49
N ALA A 89 15.20 11.03 2.48
CA ALA A 89 15.22 10.38 3.79
C ALA A 89 14.74 8.91 3.77
N SER A 90 13.93 8.53 2.78
CA SER A 90 13.32 7.21 2.61
C SER A 90 14.32 6.12 2.23
N TRP A 91 14.10 4.89 2.71
CA TRP A 91 14.80 3.68 2.27
C TRP A 91 14.41 3.29 0.85
N THR A 92 15.33 2.62 0.16
CA THR A 92 15.12 1.99 -1.15
C THR A 92 14.31 0.70 -1.06
N LYS A 93 13.68 0.31 -2.18
CA LYS A 93 13.04 -1.02 -2.34
C LYS A 93 14.00 -2.22 -2.17
N ALA A 94 15.32 -2.01 -2.14
CA ALA A 94 16.28 -3.07 -1.83
C ALA A 94 16.38 -3.28 -0.31
N GLU A 95 16.54 -2.20 0.45
CA GLU A 95 16.61 -2.23 1.92
C GLU A 95 15.30 -2.73 2.55
N GLN A 96 14.15 -2.28 2.03
CA GLN A 96 12.82 -2.71 2.48
C GLN A 96 12.55 -4.22 2.35
N ARG A 97 13.31 -4.95 1.53
CA ARG A 97 13.16 -6.41 1.35
C ARG A 97 13.90 -7.23 2.40
N ASN A 98 14.71 -6.60 3.26
CA ASN A 98 15.36 -7.28 4.37
C ASN A 98 14.39 -7.41 5.56
N LEU A 99 13.83 -8.61 5.74
CA LEU A 99 12.82 -8.90 6.77
C LEU A 99 13.30 -8.68 8.21
N ASP A 100 14.59 -8.85 8.50
CA ASP A 100 15.15 -8.57 9.82
C ASP A 100 15.35 -7.06 10.04
N ALA A 101 15.79 -6.33 9.00
CA ALA A 101 15.99 -4.88 9.09
C ALA A 101 14.69 -4.09 9.30
N ILE A 102 13.55 -4.60 8.81
CA ILE A 102 12.22 -4.00 9.03
C ILE A 102 11.54 -4.42 10.35
N TYR A 103 12.17 -5.27 11.17
CA TYR A 103 11.57 -5.74 12.41
C TYR A 103 12.13 -5.00 13.63
N ASN A 104 11.63 -3.79 13.88
CA ASN A 104 12.07 -2.97 15.01
C ASN A 104 10.93 -2.69 15.99
N PRO A 105 10.58 -3.63 16.89
CA PRO A 105 9.59 -3.41 17.92
C PRO A 105 10.06 -2.35 18.93
N MET A 106 9.16 -1.45 19.31
CA MET A 106 9.35 -0.49 20.41
C MET A 106 7.98 -0.09 21.00
N THR A 107 7.99 0.51 22.19
CA THR A 107 6.80 1.13 22.77
C THR A 107 6.49 2.48 22.11
N VAL A 108 5.25 2.96 22.26
CA VAL A 108 4.86 4.29 21.73
C VAL A 108 5.64 5.44 22.38
N ASP A 109 6.02 5.31 23.65
CA ASP A 109 6.85 6.32 24.33
C ASP A 109 8.33 6.25 23.91
N GLU A 110 8.84 5.08 23.52
CA GLU A 110 10.16 4.96 22.87
C GLU A 110 10.15 5.55 21.46
N LEU A 111 9.11 5.31 20.66
CA LEU A 111 8.93 5.94 19.35
C LEU A 111 8.96 7.47 19.45
N ALA A 112 8.24 8.04 20.43
CA ALA A 112 8.21 9.48 20.63
C ALA A 112 9.57 10.10 21.01
N LYS A 113 10.45 9.33 21.67
CA LYS A 113 11.84 9.71 21.97
C LYS A 113 12.78 9.47 20.79
N PHE A 114 12.55 8.41 20.02
CA PHE A 114 13.37 7.99 18.90
C PHE A 114 13.21 8.91 17.67
N ALA A 115 11.98 9.33 17.38
CA ALA A 115 11.65 10.22 16.27
C ALA A 115 10.86 11.45 16.77
N PRO A 116 11.52 12.39 17.49
CA PRO A 116 10.88 13.59 18.00
C PRO A 116 10.48 14.56 16.86
N GLY A 117 9.60 15.51 17.15
CA GLY A 117 9.10 16.49 16.17
C GLY A 117 7.76 16.12 15.51
N PHE A 118 7.25 14.90 15.74
CA PHE A 118 5.93 14.46 15.28
C PHE A 118 5.01 14.09 16.46
N ASN A 119 3.72 14.41 16.36
CA ASN A 119 2.74 14.13 17.41
C ASN A 119 2.22 12.68 17.31
N TRP A 120 3.04 11.71 17.70
CA TRP A 120 2.70 10.27 17.63
C TRP A 120 1.43 9.90 18.37
N LYS A 121 1.18 10.46 19.56
CA LYS A 121 -0.04 10.16 20.35
C LYS A 121 -1.29 10.72 19.67
N GLY A 122 -1.23 11.94 19.14
CA GLY A 122 -2.32 12.51 18.33
C GLY A 122 -2.56 11.72 17.03
N PHE A 123 -1.49 11.32 16.35
CA PHE A 123 -1.55 10.49 15.14
C PHE A 123 -2.24 9.14 15.39
N LEU A 124 -1.78 8.37 16.39
CA LEU A 124 -2.37 7.08 16.76
C LEU A 124 -3.83 7.24 17.24
N GLY A 125 -4.15 8.31 17.99
CA GLY A 125 -5.52 8.63 18.35
C GLY A 125 -6.43 8.90 17.13
N THR A 126 -5.94 9.61 16.11
CA THR A 126 -6.69 9.78 14.85
C THR A 126 -6.84 8.48 14.05
N ALA A 127 -5.88 7.56 14.17
CA ALA A 127 -5.92 6.21 13.60
C ALA A 127 -6.79 5.21 14.36
N LYS A 128 -7.43 5.62 15.49
CA LYS A 128 -8.19 4.75 16.41
C LYS A 128 -7.34 3.66 17.08
N MET A 129 -6.08 4.01 17.38
CA MET A 129 -5.05 3.15 18.00
C MET A 129 -4.53 3.76 19.30
N ASP A 130 -5.37 4.49 20.04
CA ASP A 130 -5.03 5.19 21.29
C ASP A 130 -4.54 4.26 22.42
N ASN A 131 -4.99 3.00 22.43
CA ASN A 131 -4.60 1.99 23.42
C ASN A 131 -3.40 1.13 22.96
N LEU A 132 -2.73 1.48 21.86
CA LEU A 132 -1.61 0.73 21.33
C LEU A 132 -0.36 0.94 22.19
N THR A 133 0.18 -0.15 22.75
CA THR A 133 1.38 -0.10 23.62
C THR A 133 2.69 -0.37 22.87
N ARG A 134 2.64 -1.15 21.78
CA ARG A 134 3.78 -1.61 20.98
C ARG A 134 3.54 -1.36 19.50
N VAL A 135 4.57 -0.85 18.82
CA VAL A 135 4.65 -0.63 17.37
C VAL A 135 5.87 -1.37 16.82
N ILE A 136 5.82 -1.80 15.56
CA ILE A 136 6.99 -2.29 14.83
C ILE A 136 7.33 -1.26 13.75
N ILE A 137 8.53 -0.69 13.80
CA ILE A 137 8.99 0.29 12.83
C ILE A 137 9.74 -0.43 11.71
N ALA A 138 9.29 -0.28 10.47
CA ALA A 138 9.95 -0.87 9.31
C ALA A 138 11.25 -0.11 8.97
N GLU A 139 11.16 1.02 8.28
CA GLU A 139 12.32 1.77 7.79
C GLU A 139 12.97 2.64 8.88
N LYS A 140 13.44 2.00 9.96
CA LYS A 140 13.81 2.64 11.24
C LYS A 140 14.70 3.88 11.12
N SER A 141 15.70 3.89 10.25
CA SER A 141 16.61 5.05 10.11
C SER A 141 16.03 6.22 9.29
N ALA A 142 14.90 6.03 8.61
CA ALA A 142 14.13 7.11 7.99
C ALA A 142 13.28 7.87 9.01
N PHE A 143 12.70 7.18 10.01
CA PHE A 143 11.69 7.76 10.91
C PHE A 143 12.10 9.07 11.61
N PRO A 144 13.28 9.19 12.23
CA PRO A 144 13.71 10.45 12.86
C PRO A 144 13.93 11.58 11.83
N LYS A 145 14.41 11.25 10.63
CA LYS A 145 14.59 12.21 9.53
C LYS A 145 13.26 12.72 9.02
N LEU A 146 12.28 11.84 8.82
CA LEU A 146 10.93 12.19 8.38
C LEU A 146 10.20 13.06 9.41
N ALA A 147 10.35 12.76 10.71
CA ALA A 147 9.78 13.56 11.79
C ALA A 147 10.41 14.98 11.85
N ASP A 148 11.73 15.09 11.65
CA ASP A 148 12.44 16.37 11.55
C ASP A 148 12.03 17.17 10.29
N ILE A 149 11.91 16.52 9.13
CA ILE A 149 11.42 17.12 7.88
C ILE A 149 10.00 17.66 8.05
N TYR A 150 9.11 16.91 8.72
CA TYR A 150 7.77 17.38 9.07
C TYR A 150 7.82 18.61 9.98
N ALA A 151 8.55 18.53 11.10
CA ALA A 151 8.63 19.60 12.09
C ALA A 151 9.19 20.92 11.53
N LYS A 152 10.10 20.85 10.55
CA LYS A 152 10.71 22.01 9.88
C LYS A 152 9.94 22.52 8.66
N THR A 153 8.93 21.80 8.18
CA THR A 153 8.19 22.21 6.97
C THR A 153 7.08 23.20 7.33
N PRO A 154 6.94 24.33 6.60
CA PRO A 154 5.89 25.30 6.86
C PRO A 154 4.49 24.69 6.87
N LEU A 155 3.64 25.13 7.80
CA LEU A 155 2.28 24.60 7.96
C LEU A 155 1.45 24.71 6.67
N GLU A 156 1.61 25.78 5.90
CA GLU A 156 0.91 25.95 4.62
C GLU A 156 1.34 24.94 3.54
N THR A 157 2.60 24.49 3.56
CA THR A 157 3.07 23.39 2.72
C THR A 157 2.44 22.06 3.14
N ILE A 158 2.37 21.78 4.45
CA ILE A 158 1.71 20.56 4.98
C ILE A 158 0.21 20.57 4.67
N ARG A 159 -0.45 21.73 4.76
CA ARG A 159 -1.86 21.90 4.38
C ARG A 159 -2.09 21.69 2.89
N ALA A 160 -1.26 22.26 2.03
CA ALA A 160 -1.33 22.06 0.58
C ALA A 160 -1.04 20.61 0.18
N TRP A 161 -0.07 19.96 0.83
CA TRP A 161 0.23 18.53 0.64
C TRP A 161 -0.97 17.65 0.98
N HIS A 162 -1.65 17.92 2.10
CA HIS A 162 -2.89 17.24 2.46
C HIS A 162 -4.03 17.50 1.48
N ALA A 163 -4.25 18.76 1.09
CA ALA A 163 -5.32 19.13 0.15
C ALA A 163 -5.11 18.48 -1.23
N PHE A 164 -3.86 18.46 -1.71
CA PHE A 164 -3.48 17.72 -2.91
C PHE A 164 -3.78 16.22 -2.78
N HIS A 165 -3.31 15.56 -1.73
CA HIS A 165 -3.50 14.11 -1.60
C HIS A 165 -4.95 13.70 -1.41
N ILE A 166 -5.76 14.48 -0.69
CA ILE A 166 -7.21 14.24 -0.58
C ILE A 166 -7.87 14.37 -1.96
N ALA A 167 -7.52 15.41 -2.72
CA ALA A 167 -8.02 15.60 -4.08
C ALA A 167 -7.58 14.47 -5.03
N ASP A 168 -6.33 14.02 -4.91
CA ASP A 168 -5.72 12.94 -5.70
C ASP A 168 -6.36 11.59 -5.38
N ASN A 169 -6.60 11.31 -4.11
CA ASN A 169 -7.24 10.08 -3.67
C ASN A 169 -8.74 10.03 -4.04
N ALA A 170 -9.43 11.18 -4.02
CA ALA A 170 -10.81 11.29 -4.48
C ALA A 170 -10.94 11.37 -6.01
N ALA A 171 -9.89 11.74 -6.75
CA ALA A 171 -9.96 12.08 -8.18
C ALA A 171 -10.65 11.05 -9.10
N PRO A 172 -10.52 9.71 -8.91
CA PRO A 172 -11.22 8.71 -9.72
C PRO A 172 -12.75 8.74 -9.60
N TYR A 173 -13.27 9.31 -8.51
CA TYR A 173 -14.69 9.32 -8.14
C TYR A 173 -15.37 10.69 -8.40
N LEU A 174 -14.57 11.73 -8.63
CA LEU A 174 -15.02 13.11 -8.82
C LEU A 174 -15.39 13.43 -10.28
N SER A 175 -15.59 14.71 -10.59
CA SER A 175 -16.01 15.18 -11.91
C SER A 175 -15.02 14.84 -13.03
N LYS A 176 -15.45 14.98 -14.29
CA LYS A 176 -14.65 14.66 -15.48
C LYS A 176 -13.25 15.31 -15.43
N ALA A 177 -13.12 16.53 -14.92
CA ALA A 177 -11.84 17.23 -14.83
C ALA A 177 -10.82 16.51 -13.92
N PHE A 178 -11.26 16.04 -12.75
CA PHE A 178 -10.43 15.25 -11.84
C PHE A 178 -10.05 13.89 -12.46
N THR A 179 -11.03 13.17 -13.00
CA THR A 179 -10.76 11.84 -13.61
C THR A 179 -9.86 11.90 -14.84
N ALA A 180 -9.88 13.03 -15.59
CA ALA A 180 -9.00 13.27 -16.72
C ALA A 180 -7.57 13.56 -16.24
N ALA A 181 -7.39 14.48 -15.28
CA ALA A 181 -6.09 14.75 -14.69
C ALA A 181 -5.45 13.50 -14.08
N TYR A 182 -6.25 12.69 -13.34
CA TYR A 182 -5.80 11.42 -12.77
C TYR A 182 -5.31 10.46 -13.85
N PHE A 183 -6.09 10.31 -14.93
CA PHE A 183 -5.73 9.44 -16.04
C PHE A 183 -4.50 9.94 -16.83
N ASP A 184 -4.36 11.25 -17.00
CA ASP A 184 -3.22 11.83 -17.72
C ASP A 184 -1.89 11.58 -16.98
N LEU A 185 -1.85 11.72 -15.65
CA LEU A 185 -0.66 11.33 -14.88
C LEU A 185 -0.54 9.80 -14.74
N HIS A 186 -1.45 9.16 -14.00
CA HIS A 186 -1.28 7.78 -13.53
C HIS A 186 -1.45 6.77 -14.67
N GLY A 187 -2.41 7.01 -15.57
CA GLY A 187 -2.68 6.18 -16.74
C GLY A 187 -1.65 6.38 -17.85
N LYS A 188 -1.53 7.60 -18.39
CA LYS A 188 -0.65 7.88 -19.54
C LYS A 188 0.82 8.03 -19.14
N THR A 189 1.15 9.00 -18.29
CA THR A 189 2.55 9.35 -18.01
C THR A 189 3.30 8.28 -17.22
N LEU A 190 2.67 7.70 -16.19
CA LEU A 190 3.31 6.69 -15.34
C LEU A 190 3.14 5.25 -15.86
N SER A 191 1.99 4.92 -16.48
CA SER A 191 1.66 3.55 -16.90
C SER A 191 1.63 3.33 -18.43
N GLY A 192 1.88 4.34 -19.25
CA GLY A 192 1.93 4.22 -20.71
C GLY A 192 0.60 3.91 -21.41
N GLN A 193 -0.54 4.02 -20.71
CA GLN A 193 -1.86 3.72 -21.27
C GLN A 193 -2.28 4.78 -22.30
N LYS A 194 -2.82 4.36 -23.45
CA LYS A 194 -3.24 5.28 -24.52
C LYS A 194 -4.63 5.88 -24.27
N GLU A 195 -5.54 5.10 -23.70
CA GLU A 195 -6.94 5.45 -23.49
C GLU A 195 -7.43 4.99 -22.11
N GLN A 196 -8.39 5.70 -21.54
CA GLN A 196 -8.96 5.36 -20.24
C GLN A 196 -9.92 4.19 -20.39
N GLN A 197 -9.84 3.21 -19.48
CA GLN A 197 -10.77 2.08 -19.48
C GLN A 197 -12.24 2.54 -19.47
N ALA A 198 -13.06 1.86 -20.28
CA ALA A 198 -14.50 2.06 -20.35
C ALA A 198 -15.14 2.05 -18.94
N ARG A 199 -16.11 2.96 -18.71
CA ARG A 199 -16.66 3.23 -17.37
C ARG A 199 -17.15 1.97 -16.65
N TRP A 200 -17.76 1.02 -17.36
CA TRP A 200 -18.25 -0.23 -16.80
C TRP A 200 -17.14 -1.13 -16.27
N LYS A 201 -15.95 -1.15 -16.91
CA LYS A 201 -14.79 -1.92 -16.42
C LYS A 201 -14.28 -1.34 -15.10
N ARG A 202 -14.14 -0.02 -15.04
CA ARG A 202 -13.74 0.70 -13.81
C ARG A 202 -14.74 0.47 -12.68
N ALA A 203 -16.04 0.54 -12.97
CA ALA A 203 -17.09 0.25 -12.00
C ALA A 203 -17.04 -1.20 -11.48
N ILE A 204 -16.75 -2.19 -12.34
CA ILE A 204 -16.48 -3.56 -11.89
C ILE A 204 -15.28 -3.57 -10.94
N THR A 205 -14.13 -3.00 -11.32
CA THR A 205 -12.93 -2.97 -10.47
C THR A 205 -13.19 -2.34 -9.09
N THR A 206 -14.00 -1.28 -9.00
CA THR A 206 -14.40 -0.68 -7.71
C THR A 206 -15.15 -1.66 -6.81
N VAL A 207 -15.99 -2.53 -7.39
CA VAL A 207 -16.76 -3.54 -6.64
C VAL A 207 -15.94 -4.80 -6.36
N SER A 208 -15.12 -5.25 -7.31
CA SER A 208 -14.49 -6.59 -7.28
C SER A 208 -13.00 -6.64 -6.91
N GLY A 209 -12.21 -5.62 -7.26
CA GLY A 209 -10.78 -5.77 -7.54
C GLY A 209 -10.50 -6.53 -8.86
N GLY A 210 -9.30 -6.55 -9.43
CA GLY A 210 -8.05 -5.94 -8.97
C GLY A 210 -7.17 -6.87 -8.13
N ASP A 211 -5.86 -6.86 -8.40
CA ASP A 211 -4.87 -7.76 -7.81
C ASP A 211 -3.96 -7.02 -6.82
N PHE A 212 -3.59 -7.66 -5.71
CA PHE A 212 -2.71 -7.06 -4.71
C PHE A 212 -1.30 -6.83 -5.29
N GLY A 213 -0.87 -5.57 -5.34
CA GLY A 213 0.43 -5.16 -5.87
C GLY A 213 0.51 -5.03 -7.40
N VAL A 214 -0.62 -5.14 -8.12
CA VAL A 214 -0.66 -4.98 -9.58
C VAL A 214 -1.76 -3.98 -9.99
N GLY A 215 -1.36 -2.80 -10.43
CA GLY A 215 -2.25 -1.79 -11.02
C GLY A 215 -2.62 -0.64 -10.07
N ASP A 216 -3.84 -0.12 -10.23
CA ASP A 216 -4.33 1.09 -9.56
C ASP A 216 -4.39 0.90 -8.04
N ARG A 217 -3.88 1.89 -7.29
CA ARG A 217 -3.80 1.90 -5.81
C ARG A 217 -5.14 1.66 -5.11
N PHE A 218 -6.27 1.96 -5.77
CA PHE A 218 -7.62 1.73 -5.25
C PHE A 218 -8.21 0.34 -5.56
N GLY A 219 -7.57 -0.45 -6.42
CA GLY A 219 -8.13 -1.72 -6.92
C GLY A 219 -7.99 -2.91 -5.97
N THR A 220 -7.29 -2.76 -4.84
CA THR A 220 -6.59 -3.87 -4.19
C THR A 220 -7.49 -4.93 -3.52
N PHE A 221 -8.73 -4.59 -3.13
CA PHE A 221 -9.75 -5.58 -2.68
C PHE A 221 -11.21 -5.29 -3.10
N GLY A 222 -11.48 -4.11 -3.68
CA GLY A 222 -12.84 -3.64 -3.99
C GLY A 222 -13.75 -3.49 -2.76
N THR A 223 -14.99 -3.04 -2.97
CA THR A 223 -15.99 -2.97 -1.87
C THR A 223 -16.60 -4.34 -1.54
N MET A 224 -16.72 -5.24 -2.52
CA MET A 224 -17.38 -6.55 -2.39
C MET A 224 -16.62 -7.69 -3.10
N GLY A 225 -15.28 -7.65 -3.13
CA GLY A 225 -14.45 -8.63 -3.85
C GLY A 225 -14.74 -10.11 -3.53
N PHE A 226 -15.02 -10.46 -2.27
CA PHE A 226 -15.41 -11.84 -1.91
C PHE A 226 -16.79 -12.23 -2.48
N GLY A 227 -17.75 -11.30 -2.48
CA GLY A 227 -19.09 -11.54 -3.03
C GLY A 227 -19.06 -11.73 -4.55
N VAL A 228 -18.29 -10.90 -5.27
CA VAL A 228 -18.08 -11.07 -6.71
C VAL A 228 -17.34 -12.39 -6.99
N GLY A 229 -16.32 -12.72 -6.19
CA GLY A 229 -15.58 -13.98 -6.28
C GLY A 229 -16.46 -15.22 -6.09
N GLN A 230 -17.45 -15.16 -5.19
CA GLN A 230 -18.43 -16.23 -4.97
C GLN A 230 -19.35 -16.44 -6.19
N LEU A 231 -19.87 -15.34 -6.78
CA LEU A 231 -20.68 -15.41 -8.00
C LEU A 231 -19.89 -15.93 -9.19
N TYR A 232 -18.62 -15.52 -9.30
CA TYR A 232 -17.71 -15.98 -10.36
C TYR A 232 -17.40 -17.47 -10.22
N SER A 233 -16.97 -17.92 -9.05
CA SER A 233 -16.57 -19.32 -8.82
C SER A 233 -17.74 -20.29 -8.98
N ALA A 234 -18.93 -19.93 -8.49
CA ALA A 234 -20.15 -20.73 -8.65
C ALA A 234 -20.53 -20.97 -10.12
N LYS A 235 -20.16 -20.07 -11.04
CA LYS A 235 -20.49 -20.15 -12.47
C LYS A 235 -19.35 -20.67 -13.35
N TYR A 236 -18.10 -20.39 -12.99
CA TYR A 236 -16.92 -20.59 -13.86
C TYR A 236 -15.84 -21.50 -13.27
N PHE A 237 -15.92 -21.91 -12.01
CA PHE A 237 -14.91 -22.76 -11.36
C PHE A 237 -15.52 -24.06 -10.78
N PRO A 238 -15.74 -25.09 -11.63
CA PRO A 238 -16.36 -26.34 -11.19
C PRO A 238 -15.46 -27.13 -10.23
N ALA A 239 -16.08 -27.96 -9.37
CA ALA A 239 -15.38 -28.74 -8.35
C ALA A 239 -14.25 -29.64 -8.92
N GLU A 240 -14.44 -30.17 -10.14
CA GLU A 240 -13.42 -30.97 -10.84
C GLU A 240 -12.14 -30.17 -11.13
N ALA A 241 -12.25 -28.87 -11.40
CA ALA A 241 -11.08 -27.99 -11.57
C ALA A 241 -10.34 -27.80 -10.24
N LYS A 242 -11.06 -27.63 -9.11
CA LYS A 242 -10.46 -27.58 -7.76
C LYS A 242 -9.67 -28.87 -7.49
N ALA A 243 -10.28 -30.04 -7.74
CA ALA A 243 -9.65 -31.35 -7.55
C ALA A 243 -8.39 -31.55 -8.43
N LYS A 244 -8.45 -31.19 -9.72
CA LYS A 244 -7.30 -31.28 -10.64
C LYS A 244 -6.13 -30.40 -10.19
N ILE A 245 -6.40 -29.17 -9.73
CA ILE A 245 -5.35 -28.29 -9.20
C ILE A 245 -4.81 -28.79 -7.86
N GLN A 246 -5.65 -29.32 -6.97
CA GLN A 246 -5.18 -29.93 -5.71
C GLN A 246 -4.22 -31.10 -5.97
N ALA A 247 -4.56 -32.00 -6.91
CA ALA A 247 -3.66 -33.10 -7.30
C ALA A 247 -2.33 -32.59 -7.91
N LEU A 248 -2.38 -31.54 -8.74
CA LEU A 248 -1.18 -30.91 -9.29
C LEU A 248 -0.28 -30.34 -8.19
N VAL A 249 -0.84 -29.63 -7.21
CA VAL A 249 -0.08 -29.10 -6.07
C VAL A 249 0.52 -30.24 -5.25
N THR A 250 -0.22 -31.31 -4.95
CA THR A 250 0.32 -32.49 -4.26
C THR A 250 1.54 -33.07 -4.98
N ASN A 251 1.47 -33.23 -6.31
CA ASN A 251 2.59 -33.72 -7.12
C ASN A 251 3.79 -32.76 -7.09
N LEU A 252 3.54 -31.44 -7.13
CA LEU A 252 4.58 -30.42 -7.06
C LEU A 252 5.29 -30.41 -5.69
N MET A 253 4.54 -30.58 -4.60
CA MET A 253 5.09 -30.71 -3.24
C MET A 253 5.96 -31.96 -3.10
N ALA A 254 5.52 -33.11 -3.65
CA ALA A 254 6.32 -34.34 -3.69
C ALA A 254 7.62 -34.18 -4.49
N ALA A 255 7.56 -33.49 -5.64
CA ALA A 255 8.75 -33.17 -6.44
C ALA A 255 9.71 -32.23 -5.69
N TYR A 256 9.20 -31.21 -4.98
CA TYR A 256 10.00 -30.32 -4.14
C TYR A 256 10.68 -31.06 -2.99
N ARG A 257 9.97 -31.96 -2.29
CA ARG A 257 10.54 -32.85 -1.26
C ARG A 257 11.72 -33.65 -1.80
N SER A 258 11.53 -34.36 -2.92
CA SER A 258 12.58 -35.15 -3.57
C SER A 258 13.78 -34.30 -4.02
N ARG A 259 13.54 -33.04 -4.43
CA ARG A 259 14.61 -32.11 -4.79
C ARG A 259 15.40 -31.68 -3.56
N ILE A 260 14.75 -31.23 -2.48
CA ILE A 260 15.40 -30.77 -1.23
C ILE A 260 16.33 -31.86 -0.67
N GLN A 261 15.87 -33.11 -0.64
CA GLN A 261 16.65 -34.25 -0.18
C GLN A 261 17.95 -34.49 -0.97
N LYS A 262 18.03 -34.01 -2.22
CA LYS A 262 19.14 -34.19 -3.16
C LYS A 262 19.95 -32.90 -3.40
N LEU A 263 19.84 -31.89 -2.53
CA LEU A 263 20.64 -30.66 -2.65
C LEU A 263 21.98 -30.82 -1.95
N ASP A 264 23.05 -31.00 -2.73
CA ASP A 264 24.41 -31.21 -2.24
C ASP A 264 25.02 -29.97 -1.53
N TRP A 265 24.44 -28.78 -1.76
CA TRP A 265 24.91 -27.52 -1.14
C TRP A 265 24.26 -27.22 0.22
N MET A 266 23.24 -27.98 0.64
CA MET A 266 22.60 -27.84 1.95
C MET A 266 23.08 -28.95 2.89
N ASP A 267 23.44 -28.59 4.12
CA ASP A 267 23.63 -29.58 5.19
C ASP A 267 22.30 -30.25 5.58
N ASP A 268 22.38 -31.39 6.26
CA ASP A 268 21.21 -32.24 6.54
C ASP A 268 20.24 -31.62 7.57
N ASN A 269 20.74 -30.81 8.53
CA ASN A 269 19.89 -30.09 9.47
C ASN A 269 19.05 -29.04 8.73
N THR A 270 19.68 -28.30 7.80
CA THR A 270 19.02 -27.29 6.97
C THR A 270 18.04 -27.94 5.99
N LYS A 271 18.33 -29.13 5.45
CA LYS A 271 17.37 -29.94 4.68
C LYS A 271 16.17 -30.35 5.54
N GLU A 272 16.39 -30.81 6.77
CA GLU A 272 15.30 -31.21 7.68
C GLU A 272 14.35 -30.03 7.94
N GLN A 273 14.88 -28.87 8.29
CA GLN A 273 14.07 -27.66 8.50
C GLN A 273 13.32 -27.22 7.24
N ALA A 274 13.92 -27.35 6.06
CA ALA A 274 13.23 -27.08 4.79
C ALA A 274 12.07 -28.06 4.50
N LEU A 275 12.22 -29.33 4.88
CA LEU A 275 11.17 -30.34 4.77
C LEU A 275 10.05 -30.13 5.81
N GLN A 276 10.39 -29.83 7.06
CA GLN A 276 9.40 -29.46 8.09
C GLN A 276 8.57 -28.25 7.64
N LYS A 277 9.21 -27.22 7.07
CA LYS A 277 8.50 -26.07 6.48
C LYS A 277 7.58 -26.51 5.35
N LEU A 278 8.04 -27.35 4.42
CA LEU A 278 7.25 -27.86 3.29
C LEU A 278 5.96 -28.56 3.76
N ASP A 279 6.05 -29.33 4.85
CA ASP A 279 4.93 -30.08 5.41
C ASP A 279 3.87 -29.20 6.10
N THR A 280 4.22 -27.97 6.47
CA THR A 280 3.29 -26.99 7.07
C THR A 280 2.56 -26.08 6.05
N TYR A 281 2.76 -26.28 4.75
CA TYR A 281 2.11 -25.44 3.73
C TYR A 281 0.59 -25.58 3.72
N THR A 282 -0.11 -24.47 3.98
CA THR A 282 -1.56 -24.35 3.79
C THR A 282 -1.87 -24.02 2.32
N ILE A 283 -2.49 -24.95 1.60
CA ILE A 283 -2.83 -24.80 0.18
C ILE A 283 -4.23 -24.16 0.05
N LYS A 284 -4.34 -23.03 -0.66
CA LYS A 284 -5.62 -22.36 -0.99
C LYS A 284 -5.87 -22.45 -2.49
N VAL A 285 -7.03 -22.99 -2.91
CA VAL A 285 -7.36 -23.24 -4.33
C VAL A 285 -8.73 -22.68 -4.71
N GLY A 286 -8.72 -21.76 -5.68
CA GLY A 286 -9.93 -21.24 -6.34
C GLY A 286 -10.67 -20.16 -5.54
N TYR A 287 -11.29 -20.55 -4.43
CA TYR A 287 -12.14 -19.68 -3.60
C TYR A 287 -11.95 -20.00 -2.11
N PRO A 288 -12.17 -19.02 -1.20
CA PRO A 288 -12.08 -19.26 0.24
C PRO A 288 -13.17 -20.22 0.71
N ASP A 289 -12.84 -21.09 1.66
CA ASP A 289 -13.79 -22.08 2.20
C ASP A 289 -14.81 -21.46 3.19
N HIS A 290 -14.70 -20.15 3.45
CA HIS A 290 -15.64 -19.36 4.24
C HIS A 290 -16.08 -18.10 3.48
N THR A 291 -17.37 -17.78 3.55
CA THR A 291 -17.94 -16.53 3.01
C THR A 291 -17.59 -15.35 3.91
N ARG A 292 -17.44 -14.16 3.30
CA ARG A 292 -17.32 -12.90 4.05
C ARG A 292 -18.72 -12.35 4.34
N ASP A 293 -18.98 -11.98 5.59
CA ASP A 293 -20.20 -11.28 5.95
C ASP A 293 -20.14 -9.82 5.46
N TYR A 294 -21.21 -9.39 4.79
CA TYR A 294 -21.44 -8.04 4.30
C TYR A 294 -22.69 -7.40 4.92
N SER A 295 -23.31 -8.00 5.94
CA SER A 295 -24.53 -7.52 6.60
C SER A 295 -24.46 -6.07 7.13
N LYS A 296 -23.25 -5.59 7.43
CA LYS A 296 -22.98 -4.23 7.91
C LYS A 296 -22.55 -3.25 6.81
N LEU A 297 -22.37 -3.71 5.57
CA LEU A 297 -22.09 -2.85 4.43
C LEU A 297 -23.39 -2.20 3.94
N VAL A 298 -23.51 -0.89 4.14
CA VAL A 298 -24.60 -0.10 3.58
C VAL A 298 -24.10 0.49 2.26
N VAL A 299 -24.85 0.27 1.19
CA VAL A 299 -24.62 0.89 -0.13
C VAL A 299 -25.88 1.66 -0.51
N ARG A 300 -25.72 2.91 -0.94
CA ARG A 300 -26.78 3.83 -1.35
C ARG A 300 -26.64 4.17 -2.84
N LYS A 301 -27.62 4.91 -3.36
CA LYS A 301 -27.66 5.29 -4.79
C LYS A 301 -26.78 6.50 -5.10
N ASP A 302 -26.41 7.22 -4.05
CA ASP A 302 -25.68 8.49 -4.01
C ASP A 302 -24.29 8.37 -3.36
N ASP A 303 -23.83 7.14 -3.10
CA ASP A 303 -22.43 6.80 -2.77
C ASP A 303 -21.52 6.83 -4.03
#